data_AF-A0A3L7E256-F1
#
_entry.id   AF-A0A3L7E256-F1
#
_cell.length_a   1.000
_cell.length_b   1.000
_cell.length_c   1.000
_cell.angle_alpha   90.00
_cell.angle_beta   90.00
_cell.angle_gamma   90.00
#
_symmetry.space_group_name_H-M   'P 1'
#
loop_
_entity.id
_entity.type
_entity.pdbx_description
1 polymer ?
#
loop_
_entity_poly.entity_id
_entity_poly.type
_entity_poly.pdbx_seq_one_letter_code
_entity_poly.pdbx_strand_id
1 'polypeptide(L)'
;MKKPVSKAEIRAELERETERFLQRGGQVENVPQGRSGTEPGDPPLFLNRRLFIEPRSSRTLVPEVVAAIEARRQQRLQRKPEPRRSRLPRPRRKIIYDDFGEPLRKIWVDE
;
A
#
# COMPACT_ATOMS: atom_id res chain seq x y z
N MET A 1 -30.26 -16.21 1.28
CA MET A 1 -28.78 -16.29 1.44
C MET A 1 -28.41 -15.57 2.72
N LYS A 2 -27.54 -16.13 3.57
CA LYS A 2 -27.05 -15.42 4.76
C LYS A 2 -26.18 -14.25 4.32
N LYS A 3 -26.36 -13.08 4.92
CA LYS A 3 -25.56 -11.89 4.63
C LYS A 3 -24.10 -12.19 5.04
N PRO A 4 -23.11 -11.90 4.18
CA PRO A 4 -21.71 -12.05 4.56
C PRO A 4 -21.37 -11.06 5.68
N VAL A 5 -20.62 -11.54 6.67
CA VAL A 5 -20.18 -10.73 7.81
C VAL A 5 -19.30 -9.59 7.33
N SER A 6 -19.56 -8.38 7.79
CA SER A 6 -18.79 -7.21 7.41
C SER A 6 -17.47 -7.10 8.19
N LYS A 7 -16.47 -6.40 7.65
CA LYS A 7 -15.21 -6.14 8.38
C LYS A 7 -15.44 -5.34 9.67
N ALA A 8 -16.50 -4.54 9.74
CA ALA A 8 -16.87 -3.80 10.95
C ALA A 8 -17.41 -4.76 12.03
N GLU A 9 -18.27 -5.71 11.64
CA GLU A 9 -18.80 -6.74 12.54
C GLU A 9 -17.67 -7.61 13.11
N ILE A 10 -16.71 -8.03 12.28
CA ILE A 10 -15.55 -8.82 12.72
C ILE A 10 -14.71 -8.04 13.75
N ARG A 11 -14.48 -6.73 13.56
CA ARG A 11 -13.74 -5.92 14.54
C ARG A 11 -14.47 -5.83 15.87
N ALA A 12 -15.76 -5.55 15.84
CA ALA A 12 -16.57 -5.46 17.05
C ALA A 12 -16.65 -6.80 17.80
N GLU A 13 -16.63 -7.92 17.08
CA GLU A 13 -16.52 -9.25 17.69
C GLU A 13 -15.17 -9.46 18.38
N LEU A 14 -14.05 -9.19 17.69
CA LEU A 14 -12.71 -9.31 18.26
C LEU A 14 -12.51 -8.42 19.50
N GLU A 15 -13.02 -7.19 19.49
CA GLU A 15 -12.96 -6.28 20.64
C GLU A 15 -13.69 -6.88 21.85
N ARG A 16 -14.92 -7.38 21.65
CA ARG A 16 -15.71 -8.02 22.73
C ARG A 16 -15.02 -9.27 23.28
N GLU A 17 -14.40 -10.08 22.43
CA GLU A 17 -13.66 -11.26 22.86
C GLU A 17 -12.42 -10.89 23.67
N THR A 18 -11.68 -9.87 23.22
CA THR A 18 -10.50 -9.35 23.90
C THR A 18 -10.87 -8.80 25.29
N GLU A 19 -11.94 -8.00 25.39
CA GLU A 19 -12.43 -7.48 26.67
C GLU A 19 -12.87 -8.60 27.61
N ARG A 20 -13.61 -9.59 27.11
CA ARG A 20 -14.03 -10.75 27.91
C ARG A 20 -12.83 -11.52 28.45
N PHE A 21 -11.79 -11.70 27.64
CA PHE A 21 -10.56 -12.38 28.06
C PHE A 21 -9.86 -11.60 29.19
N LEU A 22 -9.73 -10.29 29.04
CA LEU A 22 -9.13 -9.40 30.05
C LEU A 22 -9.96 -9.38 31.36
N GLN A 23 -11.29 -9.30 31.27
CA GLN A 23 -12.18 -9.29 32.45
C GLN A 23 -12.10 -10.58 33.27
N ARG A 24 -11.79 -11.71 32.65
CA ARG A 24 -11.58 -13.00 33.33
C ARG A 24 -10.19 -13.13 33.98
N GLY A 25 -9.39 -12.08 33.94
CA GLY A 25 -8.01 -12.07 34.44
C GLY A 25 -6.97 -12.60 33.44
N GLY A 26 -7.34 -12.74 32.17
CA GLY A 26 -6.39 -13.06 31.10
C GLY A 26 -5.38 -11.92 30.91
N GLN A 27 -4.15 -12.28 30.55
CA GLN A 27 -3.08 -11.33 30.28
C GLN A 27 -2.66 -11.41 28.82
N VAL A 28 -2.49 -10.26 28.17
CA VAL A 28 -2.01 -10.19 26.78
C VAL A 28 -0.52 -9.92 26.81
N GLU A 29 0.26 -10.82 26.23
CA GLU A 29 1.69 -10.63 26.05
C GLU A 29 1.96 -9.60 24.96
N ASN A 30 2.72 -8.56 25.28
CA ASN A 30 3.15 -7.57 24.30
C ASN A 30 4.52 -7.98 23.75
N VAL A 31 4.54 -8.50 22.53
CA VAL A 31 5.78 -8.89 21.84
C VAL A 31 6.27 -7.69 21.01
N PRO A 32 7.51 -7.20 21.23
CA PRO A 32 8.08 -6.12 20.43
C PRO A 32 8.13 -6.46 18.95
N GLN A 33 7.85 -5.46 18.11
CA GLN A 33 7.98 -5.59 16.66
C GLN A 33 9.43 -5.95 16.30
N GLY A 34 9.60 -6.88 15.35
CA GLY A 34 10.92 -7.30 14.89
C GLY A 34 11.61 -8.39 15.73
N ARG A 35 11.01 -8.86 16.84
CA ARG A 35 11.45 -10.13 17.42
C ARG A 35 11.07 -11.29 16.49
N SER A 36 12.07 -12.04 16.02
CA SER A 36 11.84 -13.39 15.51
C SER A 36 11.35 -14.28 16.64
N GLY A 37 10.47 -15.24 16.36
CA GLY A 37 10.12 -16.32 17.29
C GLY A 37 11.24 -17.36 17.47
N THR A 38 12.49 -16.95 17.31
CA THR A 38 13.70 -17.80 17.35
C THR A 38 14.77 -17.03 18.11
N GLU A 39 15.33 -17.65 19.15
CA GLU A 39 16.40 -17.05 19.94
C GLU A 39 17.73 -17.07 19.14
N PRO A 40 18.61 -16.07 19.28
CA PRO A 40 19.94 -16.07 18.66
C PRO A 40 20.83 -17.13 19.33
N GLY A 41 20.69 -18.39 18.93
CA GLY A 41 21.36 -19.53 19.54
C GLY A 41 20.54 -20.81 19.48
N ASP A 42 19.23 -20.69 19.25
CA ASP A 42 18.42 -21.86 18.92
C ASP A 42 18.99 -22.52 17.67
N PRO A 43 19.08 -23.88 17.64
CA PRO A 43 19.34 -24.56 16.38
C PRO A 43 18.30 -24.06 15.38
N PRO A 44 18.67 -23.92 14.09
CA PRO A 44 17.68 -23.58 13.08
C PRO A 44 16.52 -24.53 13.29
N LEU A 45 15.30 -24.00 13.44
CA LEU A 45 14.10 -24.80 13.26
C LEU A 45 14.13 -25.20 11.79
N PHE A 46 14.94 -26.19 11.47
CA PHE A 46 14.91 -26.86 10.22
C PHE A 46 13.50 -27.39 10.18
N LEU A 47 12.66 -26.73 9.39
CA LEU A 47 11.45 -27.32 8.84
C LEU A 47 11.95 -28.51 8.03
N ASN A 48 12.31 -29.60 8.71
CA ASN A 48 12.69 -30.89 8.14
C ASN A 48 11.53 -31.44 7.31
N ARG A 49 10.33 -30.88 7.51
CA ARG A 49 9.24 -30.91 6.56
C ARG A 49 9.65 -30.15 5.31
N ARG A 50 10.17 -30.88 4.33
CA ARG A 50 10.12 -30.48 2.92
C ARG A 50 8.69 -30.05 2.61
N LEU A 51 8.47 -28.74 2.50
CA LEU A 51 7.22 -28.22 1.98
C LEU A 51 7.28 -28.49 0.47
N PHE A 52 6.21 -29.08 -0.09
CA PHE A 52 6.14 -29.52 -1.49
C PHE A 52 7.00 -30.76 -1.83
N ILE A 53 6.73 -31.88 -1.14
CA ILE A 53 7.27 -33.22 -1.49
C ILE A 53 6.62 -33.77 -2.77
N GLU A 54 5.49 -33.20 -3.17
CA GLU A 54 4.74 -33.67 -4.34
C GLU A 54 5.55 -33.54 -5.63
N PRO A 55 5.47 -34.53 -6.53
CA PRO A 55 6.06 -34.41 -7.85
C PRO A 55 5.45 -33.21 -8.58
N ARG A 56 6.23 -32.56 -9.44
CA ARG A 56 5.76 -31.40 -10.21
C ARG A 56 4.47 -31.76 -10.95
N SER A 57 3.38 -31.06 -10.65
CA SER A 57 2.13 -31.19 -11.38
C SER A 57 2.36 -30.89 -12.87
N SER A 58 1.79 -31.70 -13.75
CA SER A 58 1.71 -31.38 -15.17
C SER A 58 0.92 -30.08 -15.34
N ARG A 59 1.49 -29.10 -16.04
CA ARG A 59 0.82 -27.84 -16.37
C ARG A 59 0.45 -27.88 -17.84
N THR A 60 -0.80 -27.56 -18.15
CA THR A 60 -1.22 -27.31 -19.53
C THR A 60 -0.76 -25.91 -19.92
N LEU A 61 0.08 -25.83 -20.95
CA LEU A 61 0.50 -24.54 -21.51
C LEU A 61 -0.70 -23.92 -22.24
N VAL A 62 -1.07 -22.69 -21.87
CA VAL A 62 -2.15 -21.94 -22.54
C VAL A 62 -1.55 -20.67 -23.16
N PRO A 63 -0.88 -20.78 -24.32
CA PRO A 63 -0.10 -19.68 -24.90
C PRO A 63 -0.97 -18.47 -25.28
N GLU A 64 -2.21 -18.70 -25.71
CA GLU A 64 -3.14 -17.63 -26.09
C GLU A 64 -3.50 -16.72 -24.92
N VAL A 65 -3.72 -17.29 -23.74
CA VAL A 65 -4.02 -16.53 -22.50
C VAL A 65 -2.79 -15.75 -22.05
N VAL A 66 -1.60 -16.36 -22.13
CA VAL A 66 -0.34 -15.67 -21.82
C VAL A 66 -0.15 -14.47 -22.75
N ALA A 67 -0.33 -14.66 -24.06
CA ALA A 67 -0.24 -13.59 -25.06
C ALA A 67 -1.25 -12.47 -24.77
N ALA A 68 -2.49 -12.80 -24.41
CA ALA A 68 -3.50 -11.80 -24.05
C ALA A 68 -3.12 -10.99 -22.79
N ILE A 69 -2.53 -11.65 -21.77
CA ILE A 69 -2.04 -10.98 -20.55
C ILE A 69 -0.88 -10.03 -20.88
N GLU A 70 0.06 -10.47 -21.73
CA GLU A 70 1.21 -9.66 -22.14
C GLU A 70 0.79 -8.45 -22.97
N ALA A 71 -0.11 -8.62 -23.95
CA ALA A 71 -0.66 -7.53 -24.75
C ALA A 71 -1.33 -6.47 -23.85
N ARG A 72 -2.14 -6.91 -22.87
CA ARG A 72 -2.76 -6.01 -21.89
C ARG A 72 -1.71 -5.28 -21.04
N ARG A 73 -0.64 -5.95 -20.62
CA ARG A 73 0.45 -5.34 -19.85
C ARG A 73 1.18 -4.28 -20.67
N GLN A 74 1.49 -4.58 -21.94
CA GLN A 74 2.12 -3.64 -22.86
C GLN A 74 1.23 -2.41 -23.08
N GLN A 75 -0.07 -2.59 -23.31
CA GLN A 75 -1.02 -1.46 -23.42
C GLN A 75 -1.02 -0.55 -22.19
N ARG A 76 -0.90 -1.11 -20.97
CA ARG A 76 -0.79 -0.32 -19.73
C ARG A 76 0.51 0.47 -19.65
N LEU A 77 1.62 -0.09 -20.13
CA LEU A 77 2.93 0.56 -20.16
C LEU A 77 3.01 1.65 -21.23
N GLN A 78 2.30 1.48 -22.35
CA GLN A 78 2.26 2.45 -23.46
C GLN A 78 1.40 3.69 -23.19
N ARG A 79 0.80 3.81 -22.00
CA ARG A 79 0.26 5.11 -21.53
C ARG A 79 1.43 6.08 -21.33
N LYS A 80 1.83 6.73 -22.43
CA LYS A 80 2.64 7.96 -22.35
C LYS A 80 1.96 8.87 -21.34
N PRO A 81 2.70 9.49 -20.41
CA PRO A 81 2.12 10.56 -19.61
C PRO A 81 1.51 11.53 -20.61
N GLU A 82 0.23 11.86 -20.45
CA GLU A 82 -0.38 12.90 -21.27
C GLU A 82 0.57 14.09 -21.22
N PRO A 83 0.97 14.65 -22.37
CA PRO A 83 1.78 15.85 -22.35
C PRO A 83 1.02 16.83 -21.48
N ARG A 84 1.58 17.16 -20.31
CA ARG A 84 1.00 18.17 -19.43
C ARG A 84 0.86 19.37 -20.35
N ARG A 85 -0.38 19.72 -20.73
CA ARG A 85 -0.66 20.90 -21.56
C ARG A 85 0.25 21.97 -21.01
N SER A 86 1.20 22.44 -21.82
CA SER A 86 2.10 23.51 -21.42
C SER A 86 1.17 24.59 -20.90
N ARG A 87 1.21 24.82 -19.59
CA ARG A 87 0.38 25.86 -19.01
C ARG A 87 0.95 27.12 -19.64
N LEU A 88 0.22 27.69 -20.60
CA LEU A 88 0.46 29.05 -21.05
C LEU A 88 0.73 29.86 -19.78
N PRO A 89 1.83 30.62 -19.73
CA PRO A 89 2.18 31.38 -18.54
C PRO A 89 0.96 32.23 -18.18
N ARG A 90 0.50 32.06 -16.94
CA ARG A 90 -0.69 32.77 -16.44
C ARG A 90 -0.21 34.07 -15.79
N PRO A 91 -0.96 35.17 -15.93
CA PRO A 91 -0.69 36.39 -15.20
C PRO A 91 -0.47 36.09 -13.72
N ARG A 92 0.64 36.57 -13.16
CA ARG A 92 0.93 36.47 -11.72
C ARG A 92 0.95 37.85 -11.08
N ARG A 93 0.41 37.94 -9.86
CA ARG A 93 0.48 39.16 -9.05
C ARG A 93 1.88 39.30 -8.48
N LYS A 94 2.59 40.37 -8.87
CA LYS A 94 3.88 40.75 -8.29
C LYS A 94 3.69 41.97 -7.39
N ILE A 95 4.24 41.91 -6.18
CA ILE A 95 4.28 43.05 -5.26
C ILE A 95 5.52 43.88 -5.63
N ILE A 96 5.32 45.18 -5.80
CA ILE A 96 6.41 46.16 -5.91
C ILE A 96 6.72 46.65 -4.51
N TYR A 97 8.00 46.66 -4.17
CA TYR A 97 8.51 47.18 -2.90
C TYR A 97 9.23 48.51 -3.14
N ASP A 98 9.13 49.42 -2.18
CA ASP A 98 9.89 50.68 -2.16
C ASP A 98 11.38 50.44 -1.81
N ASP A 99 12.21 51.48 -1.87
CA ASP A 99 13.64 51.44 -1.55
C ASP A 99 13.91 51.01 -0.09
N PHE A 100 12.90 51.07 0.78
CA PHE A 100 12.91 50.58 2.16
C PHE A 100 12.28 49.19 2.35
N GLY A 101 11.85 48.53 1.28
CA GLY A 101 11.29 47.16 1.32
C GLY A 101 9.81 47.07 1.72
N GLU A 102 9.12 48.20 1.86
CA GLU A 102 7.68 48.24 2.15
C GLU A 102 6.83 47.95 0.89
N PRO A 103 5.76 47.15 0.98
CA PRO A 103 4.95 46.79 -0.18
C PRO A 103 4.08 47.97 -0.64
N LEU A 104 4.42 48.56 -1.78
CA LEU A 104 3.69 49.69 -2.37
C LEU A 104 2.40 49.25 -3.06
N ARG A 105 2.50 48.33 -4.02
CA ARG A 105 1.34 47.91 -4.83
C ARG A 105 1.49 46.53 -5.46
N LYS A 106 0.35 45.90 -5.77
CA LYS A 106 0.26 44.65 -6.52
C LYS A 106 -0.04 44.94 -7.98
N ILE A 107 0.83 44.50 -8.88
CA ILE A 107 0.62 44.56 -10.33
C ILE A 107 0.44 43.15 -10.89
N TRP A 108 -0.34 43.00 -11.95
CA TRP A 108 -0.39 41.78 -12.74
C TRP A 108 0.72 41.83 -13.79
N VAL A 109 1.51 40.76 -13.87
CA VAL A 109 2.55 40.58 -14.90
C VAL A 109 2.21 39.33 -15.68
N ASP A 110 1.98 39.49 -16.97
CA ASP A 110 1.96 38.40 -17.95
C ASP A 110 3.43 38.08 -18.28
N GLU A 111 3.86 36.87 -17.95
CA GLU A 111 5.21 36.40 -18.28
C GLU A 111 5.20 35.58 -19.57
#